data_AF-A0A1Y2DQT5-F1
#
_entry.id   AF-A0A1Y2DQT5-F1
#
_cell.length_a   1.000
_cell.length_b   1.000
_cell.length_c   1.000
_cell.angle_alpha   90.00
_cell.angle_beta   90.00
_cell.angle_gamma   90.00
#
_symmetry.space_group_name_H-M   'P 1'
#
loop_
_entity.id
_entity.type
_entity.pdbx_description
1 polymer ?
#
loop_
_entity_poly.entity_id
_entity_poly.type
_entity_poly.pdbx_seq_one_letter_code
_entity_poly.pdbx_strand_id
1 'polypeptide(L)'
;MSVLFSCHELIKTIRPRIFTLEQTFGIMHNRFEVYLNALIYSFTQYGYSIRWKAVFLWNWGLPAKRQRLIMIGSCPGEPLPPFPPSTHVEDPQPGDGTKPFVTVAQALSKISVPLRAVRANRDPLHDLDSVKWLNVPQPPWSPHVPLSRTITCSGGVGNYHFLGYRDFTRREYATLQGFPVKYPFKQNGAKKQIGNAFPPCVVKVLMMHIRQWLEHVDQVQPNGEIDEMRWESAEDVIVIPDDYGEGDEEVQYLGLNPLTSPSSQSSGTSRGSDDCWDSMDVDDDGWWGHQGESPEGFGFEFAFGCIDADQSDCIINPTGIERVIDLTGVD
;
A
#
# COMPACT_ATOMS: atom_id res chain seq x y z
N MET A 1 4.78 2.12 17.31
CA MET A 1 6.20 2.39 17.60
C MET A 1 7.05 1.13 17.44
N SER A 2 6.75 0.00 18.10
CA SER A 2 7.47 -1.27 17.88
C SER A 2 7.49 -1.75 16.41
N VAL A 3 6.36 -1.62 15.68
CA VAL A 3 6.26 -2.13 14.29
C VAL A 3 7.18 -1.43 13.29
N LEU A 4 7.50 -0.14 13.48
CA LEU A 4 8.38 0.59 12.55
C LEU A 4 9.80 0.00 12.57
N PHE A 5 10.28 -0.42 13.74
CA PHE A 5 11.60 -1.03 13.89
C PHE A 5 11.63 -2.46 13.34
N SER A 6 10.48 -3.15 13.27
CA SER A 6 10.40 -4.47 12.64
C SER A 6 10.69 -4.41 11.13
N CYS A 7 10.51 -3.26 10.47
CA CYS A 7 10.84 -3.11 9.05
C CYS A 7 12.32 -3.38 8.76
N HIS A 8 13.22 -3.03 9.70
CA HIS A 8 14.65 -3.32 9.62
C HIS A 8 14.90 -4.83 9.50
N GLU A 9 14.33 -5.63 10.42
CA GLU A 9 14.52 -7.09 10.42
C GLU A 9 13.90 -7.75 9.19
N LEU A 10 12.77 -7.24 8.70
CA LEU A 10 12.15 -7.72 7.45
C LEU A 10 13.07 -7.51 6.25
N ILE A 11 13.64 -6.31 6.09
CA ILE A 11 14.55 -6.01 4.97
C ILE A 11 15.86 -6.79 5.10
N LYS A 12 16.41 -6.90 6.30
CA LYS A 12 17.61 -7.69 6.58
C LYS A 12 17.45 -9.17 6.20
N THR A 13 16.28 -9.74 6.50
CA THR A 13 15.99 -11.17 6.33
C THR A 13 15.52 -11.49 4.91
N ILE A 14 14.50 -10.78 4.42
CA ILE A 14 13.84 -11.09 3.14
C ILE A 14 14.66 -10.56 1.96
N ARG A 15 15.37 -9.44 2.15
CA ARG A 15 16.09 -8.70 1.09
C ARG A 15 15.30 -8.60 -0.23
N PRO A 16 14.08 -8.04 -0.20
CA PRO A 16 13.24 -8.01 -1.38
C PRO A 16 13.83 -7.12 -2.47
N ARG A 17 13.66 -7.50 -3.74
CA ARG A 17 14.09 -6.66 -4.89
C ARG A 17 13.48 -5.26 -4.84
N ILE A 18 12.17 -5.18 -4.57
CA ILE A 18 11.41 -3.95 -4.35
C ILE A 18 10.59 -4.09 -3.07
N PHE A 19 10.47 -3.02 -2.30
CA PHE A 19 9.48 -2.93 -1.23
C PHE A 19 8.64 -1.66 -1.35
N THR A 20 7.45 -1.71 -0.77
CA THR A 20 6.62 -0.53 -0.53
C THR A 20 6.24 -0.44 0.94
N LEU A 21 6.15 0.77 1.45
CA LEU A 21 5.71 1.04 2.81
C LEU A 21 4.70 2.18 2.81
N GLU A 22 3.62 2.01 3.57
CA GLU A 22 2.63 3.05 3.83
C GLU A 22 2.67 3.47 5.30
N GLN A 23 2.50 4.78 5.53
CA GLN A 23 2.30 5.36 6.84
C GLN A 23 1.36 6.57 6.80
N THR A 24 0.87 6.97 7.98
CA THR A 24 0.17 8.26 8.12
C THR A 24 1.11 9.41 7.77
N PHE A 25 0.60 10.43 7.06
CA PHE A 25 1.40 11.60 6.67
C PHE A 25 1.96 12.36 7.88
N GLY A 26 1.34 12.20 9.05
CA GLY A 26 1.75 12.85 10.29
C GLY A 26 3.17 12.50 10.74
N ILE A 27 3.75 11.38 10.30
CA ILE A 27 5.15 11.02 10.60
C ILE A 27 6.16 12.05 10.06
N MET A 28 5.75 12.89 9.10
CA MET A 28 6.60 13.95 8.54
C MET A 28 6.66 15.22 9.40
N HIS A 29 5.87 15.34 10.48
CA HIS A 29 5.97 16.47 11.39
C HIS A 29 7.29 16.46 12.17
N ASN A 30 7.88 17.63 12.43
CA ASN A 30 9.19 17.77 13.09
C ASN A 30 9.31 16.97 14.40
N ARG A 31 8.25 16.89 15.20
CA ARG A 31 8.23 16.10 16.45
C ARG A 31 8.50 14.60 16.25
N PHE A 32 8.36 14.08 15.03
CA PHE A 32 8.59 12.69 14.67
C PHE A 32 9.77 12.50 13.71
N GLU A 33 10.56 13.54 13.47
CA GLU A 33 11.72 13.52 12.57
C GLU A 33 12.68 12.38 12.93
N VAL A 34 12.96 12.19 14.22
CA VAL A 34 13.82 11.09 14.70
C VAL A 34 13.29 9.72 14.26
N TYR A 35 11.98 9.51 14.27
CA TYR A 35 11.37 8.24 13.84
C TYR A 35 11.40 8.06 12.33
N LEU A 36 11.16 9.13 11.57
CA LEU A 36 11.26 9.08 10.11
C LEU A 36 12.70 8.80 9.68
N ASN A 37 13.68 9.46 10.31
CA ASN A 37 15.11 9.25 10.03
C ASN A 37 15.55 7.84 10.42
N ALA A 38 15.09 7.31 11.56
CA ALA A 38 15.36 5.92 11.95
C ALA A 38 14.74 4.91 10.96
N LEU A 39 13.53 5.18 10.45
CA LEU A 39 12.89 4.35 9.44
C LEU A 39 13.67 4.36 8.12
N ILE A 40 14.07 5.55 7.66
CA ILE A 40 14.92 5.71 6.47
C ILE A 40 16.24 4.94 6.64
N TYR A 41 16.91 5.14 7.78
CA TYR A 41 18.16 4.46 8.10
C TYR A 41 18.01 2.93 8.16
N SER A 42 16.84 2.42 8.57
CA SER A 42 16.54 0.99 8.60
C SER A 42 16.64 0.32 7.23
N PHE A 43 16.55 1.10 6.14
CA PHE A 43 16.65 0.64 4.76
C PHE A 43 18.00 0.99 4.14
N THR A 44 18.42 2.26 4.26
CA THR A 44 19.63 2.74 3.58
C THR A 44 20.92 2.13 4.12
N GLN A 45 20.96 1.71 5.39
CA GLN A 45 22.12 0.99 5.94
C GLN A 45 22.39 -0.36 5.24
N TYR A 46 21.39 -0.92 4.55
CA TYR A 46 21.49 -2.13 3.74
C TYR A 46 21.65 -1.83 2.24
N GLY A 47 21.95 -0.58 1.89
CA GLY A 47 22.17 -0.14 0.52
C GLY A 47 20.92 0.02 -0.33
N TYR A 48 19.72 0.00 0.27
CA TYR A 48 18.49 0.25 -0.48
C TYR A 48 18.38 1.72 -0.88
N SER A 49 18.13 1.97 -2.17
CA SER A 49 17.62 3.24 -2.64
C SER A 49 16.16 3.39 -2.20
N ILE A 50 15.74 4.58 -1.80
CA ILE A 50 14.37 4.83 -1.34
C ILE A 50 13.82 6.16 -1.87
N ARG A 51 12.53 6.16 -2.21
CA ARG A 51 11.76 7.32 -2.67
C ARG A 51 10.48 7.40 -1.88
N TRP A 52 10.13 8.56 -1.35
CA TRP A 52 8.90 8.73 -0.58
C TRP A 52 8.24 10.08 -0.79
N LYS A 53 6.92 10.10 -0.62
CA LYS A 53 6.08 11.29 -0.80
C LYS A 53 4.77 11.14 -0.02
N ALA A 54 4.24 12.27 0.47
CA ALA A 54 2.85 12.31 0.92
C ALA A 54 1.92 12.57 -0.25
N VAL A 55 1.00 11.63 -0.48
CA VAL A 55 0.09 11.63 -1.63
C VAL A 55 -1.35 11.74 -1.15
N PHE A 56 -2.13 12.61 -1.79
CA PHE A 56 -3.58 12.55 -1.68
C PHE A 56 -4.11 11.43 -2.56
N LEU A 57 -4.74 10.44 -1.93
CA LEU A 57 -5.16 9.21 -2.58
C LEU A 57 -6.31 9.40 -3.57
N TRP A 58 -7.01 10.53 -3.52
CA TRP A 58 -8.00 10.89 -4.53
C TRP A 58 -7.39 11.11 -5.93
N ASN A 59 -6.07 11.36 -6.02
CA ASN A 59 -5.33 11.48 -7.27
C ASN A 59 -5.21 10.12 -7.97
N TRP A 60 -5.48 9.04 -7.23
CA TRP A 60 -5.49 7.67 -7.70
C TRP A 60 -6.87 7.02 -7.56
N GLY A 61 -7.94 7.84 -7.59
CA GLY A 61 -9.32 7.37 -7.73
C GLY A 61 -10.06 7.09 -6.42
N LEU A 62 -9.48 7.41 -5.26
CA LEU A 62 -10.23 7.33 -3.99
C LEU A 62 -11.31 8.42 -3.92
N PRO A 63 -12.58 8.10 -3.65
CA PRO A 63 -13.67 9.09 -3.55
C PRO A 63 -13.69 9.85 -2.22
N ALA A 64 -12.52 10.00 -1.57
CA ALA A 64 -12.37 10.62 -0.27
C ALA A 64 -11.01 11.30 -0.13
N LYS A 65 -10.98 12.41 0.63
CA LYS A 65 -9.75 13.08 1.01
C LYS A 65 -9.02 12.23 2.04
N ARG A 66 -7.99 11.51 1.59
CA ARG A 66 -7.08 10.73 2.42
C ARG A 66 -5.67 11.00 1.95
N GLN A 67 -4.81 11.42 2.87
CA GLN A 67 -3.39 11.64 2.58
C GLN A 67 -2.56 10.60 3.32
N ARG A 68 -1.56 10.03 2.65
CA ARG A 68 -0.64 9.04 3.22
C ARG A 68 0.79 9.27 2.76
N LEU A 69 1.74 8.98 3.65
CA LEU A 69 3.12 8.81 3.26
C LEU A 69 3.23 7.45 2.59
N ILE A 70 3.78 7.43 1.38
CA ILE A 70 4.10 6.21 0.66
C ILE A 70 5.59 6.24 0.38
N MET A 71 6.25 5.10 0.56
CA MET A 71 7.66 4.89 0.29
C MET A 71 7.79 3.68 -0.64
N ILE A 72 8.68 3.81 -1.63
CA ILE A 72 9.12 2.75 -2.52
C ILE A 72 10.63 2.61 -2.29
N GLY A 73 11.13 1.39 -2.18
CA GLY A 73 12.56 1.14 -2.13
C GLY A 73 12.98 0.01 -3.06
N SER A 74 14.20 0.10 -3.58
CA SER A 74 14.83 -0.90 -4.43
C SER A 74 16.15 -1.37 -3.82
N CYS A 75 16.46 -2.65 -3.99
CA CYS A 75 17.70 -3.22 -3.49
C CYS A 75 18.93 -2.64 -4.21
N PRO A 76 20.15 -2.80 -3.65
CA PRO A 76 21.38 -2.38 -4.33
C PRO A 76 21.45 -2.93 -5.77
N GLY A 77 21.81 -2.07 -6.72
CA GLY A 77 21.92 -2.41 -8.14
C GLY A 77 20.58 -2.38 -8.91
N GLU A 78 19.44 -2.26 -8.25
CA GLU A 78 18.12 -2.19 -8.90
C GLU A 78 17.68 -0.71 -9.07
N PRO A 79 17.27 -0.29 -10.28
CA PRO A 79 16.82 1.07 -10.51
C PRO A 79 15.53 1.37 -9.72
N LEU A 80 15.56 2.48 -8.98
CA LEU A 80 14.47 2.87 -8.10
C LEU A 80 13.22 3.32 -8.89
N PRO A 81 12.06 2.65 -8.74
CA PRO A 81 10.85 3.03 -9.46
C PRO A 81 10.39 4.46 -9.13
N PRO A 82 9.92 5.24 -10.12
CA PRO A 82 9.24 6.49 -9.86
C PRO A 82 7.85 6.26 -9.28
N PHE A 83 7.24 7.30 -8.71
CA PHE A 83 5.81 7.24 -8.35
C PHE A 83 4.94 7.16 -9.62
N PRO A 84 3.80 6.44 -9.57
CA PRO A 84 2.83 6.50 -10.64
C PRO A 84 2.29 7.93 -10.82
N PRO A 85 2.04 8.36 -12.06
CA PRO A 85 1.39 9.64 -12.31
C PRO A 85 -0.01 9.68 -11.68
N SER A 86 -0.54 10.89 -11.48
CA SER A 86 -1.92 11.05 -11.03
C SER A 86 -2.86 10.54 -12.11
N THR A 87 -3.80 9.68 -11.76
CA THR A 87 -4.84 9.20 -12.68
C THR A 87 -6.09 10.08 -12.64
N HIS A 88 -6.27 10.83 -11.55
CA HIS A 88 -7.38 11.75 -11.34
C HIS A 88 -6.90 13.12 -10.91
N VAL A 89 -7.56 14.17 -11.41
CA VAL A 89 -7.31 15.58 -11.10
C VAL A 89 -8.65 16.33 -10.97
N GLU A 90 -8.61 17.58 -10.52
CA GLU A 90 -9.82 18.41 -10.38
C GLU A 90 -10.38 18.79 -11.76
N ASP A 91 -9.52 19.36 -12.61
CA ASP A 91 -9.88 19.86 -13.95
C ASP A 91 -9.05 19.15 -15.04
N PRO A 92 -9.46 17.94 -15.48
CA PRO A 92 -8.73 17.20 -16.51
C PRO A 92 -8.81 17.91 -17.86
N GLN A 93 -7.67 17.99 -18.55
CA GLN A 93 -7.62 18.53 -19.91
C GLN A 93 -7.95 17.45 -20.94
N PRO A 94 -8.65 17.79 -22.04
CA PRO A 94 -8.92 16.84 -23.11
C PRO A 94 -7.62 16.24 -23.68
N GLY A 95 -7.50 14.92 -23.64
CA GLY A 95 -6.35 14.18 -24.22
C GLY A 95 -5.22 13.82 -23.25
N ASP A 96 -5.25 14.31 -22.00
CA ASP A 96 -4.22 14.01 -20.97
C ASP A 96 -4.37 12.60 -20.36
N GLY A 97 -5.47 11.91 -20.62
CA GLY A 97 -5.78 10.59 -20.05
C GLY A 97 -6.17 10.61 -18.57
N THR A 98 -6.12 11.77 -17.91
CA THR A 98 -6.56 11.97 -16.53
C THR A 98 -8.08 12.10 -16.43
N LYS A 99 -8.64 11.66 -15.30
CA LYS A 99 -10.09 11.68 -15.01
C LYS A 99 -10.42 12.74 -13.96
N PRO A 100 -11.66 13.27 -13.91
CA PRO A 100 -12.08 14.11 -12.80
C PRO A 100 -12.14 13.28 -11.50
N PHE A 101 -11.96 13.90 -10.33
CA PHE A 101 -12.04 13.17 -9.06
C PHE A 101 -13.33 12.37 -8.90
N VAL A 102 -13.21 11.16 -8.34
CA VAL A 102 -14.37 10.28 -8.09
C VAL A 102 -15.24 10.88 -7.00
N THR A 103 -16.52 11.06 -7.32
CA THR A 103 -17.51 11.66 -6.42
C THR A 103 -18.14 10.63 -5.48
N VAL A 104 -18.69 11.09 -4.36
CA VAL A 104 -19.47 10.24 -3.44
C VAL A 104 -20.67 9.62 -4.16
N ALA A 105 -21.37 10.36 -5.01
CA ALA A 105 -22.48 9.86 -5.81
C ALA A 105 -22.07 8.70 -6.72
N GLN A 106 -20.94 8.84 -7.45
CA GLN A 106 -20.41 7.78 -8.32
C GLN A 106 -19.97 6.54 -7.54
N ALA A 107 -19.38 6.72 -6.35
CA ALA A 107 -18.97 5.60 -5.51
C ALA A 107 -20.19 4.85 -4.96
N LEU A 108 -21.15 5.57 -4.38
CA LEU A 108 -22.31 4.98 -3.71
C LEU A 108 -23.36 4.43 -4.68
N SER A 109 -23.44 4.93 -5.93
CA SER A 109 -24.37 4.39 -6.93
C SER A 109 -24.13 2.89 -7.19
N LYS A 110 -22.90 2.41 -6.98
CA LYS A 110 -22.52 0.99 -7.14
C LYS A 110 -23.14 0.05 -6.11
N ILE A 111 -23.60 0.58 -4.96
CA ILE A 111 -24.28 -0.21 -3.91
C ILE A 111 -25.72 -0.57 -4.35
N SER A 112 -26.25 0.12 -5.36
CA SER A 112 -27.65 -0.01 -5.81
C SER A 112 -27.89 -1.35 -6.49
N VAL A 113 -28.46 -2.30 -5.73
CA VAL A 113 -29.25 -3.39 -6.31
C VAL A 113 -30.62 -2.80 -6.67
N PRO A 114 -31.17 -3.00 -7.89
CA PRO A 114 -32.48 -2.45 -8.25
C PRO A 114 -33.54 -2.84 -7.22
N LEU A 115 -34.45 -1.90 -6.92
CA LEU A 115 -35.50 -1.94 -5.86
C LEU A 115 -36.29 -3.27 -5.77
N ARG A 116 -36.30 -4.08 -6.84
CA ARG A 116 -36.99 -5.38 -6.92
C ARG A 116 -36.20 -6.55 -6.32
N ALA A 117 -34.90 -6.43 -6.08
CA ALA A 117 -34.05 -7.47 -5.48
C ALA A 117 -33.90 -7.35 -3.95
N VAL A 118 -34.50 -6.31 -3.35
CA VAL A 118 -34.35 -5.86 -1.94
C VAL A 118 -34.77 -6.90 -0.89
N ARG A 119 -35.46 -7.98 -1.29
CA ARG A 119 -35.85 -9.07 -0.37
C ARG A 119 -34.97 -10.32 -0.43
N ALA A 120 -34.19 -10.52 -1.51
CA ALA A 120 -33.42 -11.75 -1.70
C ALA A 120 -31.90 -11.57 -1.54
N ASN A 121 -31.40 -10.33 -1.61
CA ASN A 121 -29.95 -10.06 -1.58
C ASN A 121 -29.62 -8.82 -0.72
N ARG A 122 -30.02 -8.85 0.56
CA ARG A 122 -29.66 -7.79 1.51
C ARG A 122 -28.20 -7.94 1.89
N ASP A 123 -27.36 -7.03 1.41
CA ASP A 123 -26.00 -6.91 1.90
C ASP A 123 -26.02 -6.58 3.41
N PRO A 124 -25.46 -7.45 4.28
CA PRO A 124 -25.49 -7.26 5.73
C PRO A 124 -24.79 -5.99 6.20
N LEU A 125 -23.88 -5.44 5.38
CA LEU A 125 -23.15 -4.22 5.72
C LEU A 125 -23.87 -2.94 5.24
N HIS A 126 -24.90 -3.07 4.41
CA HIS A 126 -25.76 -1.98 3.96
C HIS A 126 -27.12 -2.03 4.67
N ASP A 127 -27.06 -2.01 6.00
CA ASP A 127 -28.24 -2.02 6.86
C ASP A 127 -28.51 -0.61 7.42
N LEU A 128 -29.66 -0.03 7.08
CA LEU A 128 -30.07 1.29 7.54
C LEU A 128 -30.63 1.27 8.97
N ASP A 129 -31.08 0.11 9.46
CA ASP A 129 -31.68 -0.03 10.78
C ASP A 129 -30.61 0.02 11.88
N SER A 130 -29.39 -0.46 11.59
CA SER A 130 -28.25 -0.43 12.52
C SER A 130 -27.35 0.81 12.41
N VAL A 131 -27.65 1.76 11.52
CA VAL A 131 -26.87 2.99 11.40
C VAL A 131 -27.17 3.96 12.54
N LYS A 132 -26.13 4.70 12.95
CA LYS A 132 -26.29 5.83 13.88
C LYS A 132 -27.04 6.96 13.20
N TRP A 133 -28.25 7.21 13.67
CA TRP A 133 -29.03 8.41 13.34
C TRP A 133 -28.58 9.59 14.19
N LEU A 134 -28.52 10.77 13.59
CA LEU A 134 -28.06 11.98 14.27
C LEU A 134 -29.22 12.61 15.03
N ASN A 135 -29.04 12.84 16.32
CA ASN A 135 -30.03 13.54 17.16
C ASN A 135 -30.31 14.96 16.64
N VAL A 136 -29.28 15.60 16.07
CA VAL A 136 -29.37 16.91 15.42
C VAL A 136 -28.96 16.74 13.97
N PRO A 137 -29.90 16.92 13.02
CA PRO A 137 -29.58 16.89 11.60
C PRO A 137 -28.48 17.88 11.25
N GLN A 138 -27.55 17.43 10.40
CA GLN A 138 -26.49 18.27 9.86
C GLN A 138 -26.92 18.89 8.54
N PRO A 139 -26.31 20.01 8.11
CA PRO A 139 -26.59 20.60 6.81
C PRO A 139 -26.35 19.58 5.67
N PRO A 140 -27.30 19.40 4.74
CA PRO A 140 -27.07 18.59 3.55
C PRO A 140 -25.90 19.13 2.73
N TRP A 141 -25.19 18.24 2.04
CA TRP A 141 -24.06 18.62 1.17
C TRP A 141 -24.13 17.87 -0.16
N SER A 142 -23.45 18.38 -1.18
CA SER A 142 -23.51 17.82 -2.53
C SER A 142 -22.77 16.47 -2.59
N PRO A 143 -23.39 15.37 -3.04
CA PRO A 143 -22.68 14.11 -3.24
C PRO A 143 -21.82 14.11 -4.52
N HIS A 144 -21.85 15.17 -5.33
CA HIS A 144 -21.07 15.30 -6.57
C HIS A 144 -19.65 15.83 -6.34
N VAL A 145 -19.15 15.71 -5.11
CA VAL A 145 -17.75 15.97 -4.75
C VAL A 145 -17.18 14.77 -4.00
N PRO A 146 -15.85 14.61 -3.93
CA PRO A 146 -15.23 13.62 -3.05
C PRO A 146 -15.57 13.89 -1.58
N LEU A 147 -15.55 12.85 -0.75
CA LEU A 147 -15.75 13.01 0.68
C LEU A 147 -14.63 13.89 1.27
N SER A 148 -15.00 15.00 1.91
CA SER A 148 -14.05 16.03 2.32
C SER A 148 -13.12 15.63 3.47
N ARG A 149 -13.46 14.57 4.21
CA ARG A 149 -12.70 14.09 5.37
C ARG A 149 -12.31 12.62 5.24
N THR A 150 -11.22 12.27 5.90
CA THR A 150 -10.71 10.90 5.92
C THR A 150 -11.61 9.99 6.76
N ILE A 151 -11.91 8.81 6.24
CA ILE A 151 -12.58 7.73 6.98
C ILE A 151 -11.55 7.11 7.95
N THR A 152 -11.87 7.10 9.25
CA THR A 152 -11.04 6.49 10.32
C THR A 152 -11.75 5.28 10.93
N CYS A 153 -11.13 4.63 11.92
CA CYS A 153 -11.68 3.44 12.60
C CYS A 153 -13.10 3.61 13.14
N SER A 154 -13.46 4.83 13.51
CA SER A 154 -14.78 5.20 14.04
C SER A 154 -15.69 5.83 12.97
N GLY A 155 -15.24 5.90 11.70
CA GLY A 155 -15.91 6.57 10.59
C GLY A 155 -15.37 7.98 10.29
N GLY A 156 -14.62 8.58 11.22
CA GLY A 156 -14.11 9.95 11.11
C GLY A 156 -15.12 11.00 11.61
N VAL A 157 -14.63 11.98 12.37
CA VAL A 157 -15.49 13.01 12.97
C VAL A 157 -16.13 13.88 11.87
N GLY A 158 -17.45 13.99 11.92
CA GLY A 158 -18.27 14.75 10.98
C GLY A 158 -18.36 14.19 9.56
N ASN A 159 -18.05 12.90 9.38
CA ASN A 159 -18.51 12.16 8.20
C ASN A 159 -19.94 11.68 8.44
N TYR A 160 -20.89 12.22 7.68
CA TYR A 160 -22.30 11.84 7.71
C TYR A 160 -22.84 11.75 6.28
N HIS A 161 -23.90 10.97 6.08
CA HIS A 161 -24.56 10.80 4.79
C HIS A 161 -24.99 12.16 4.23
N PHE A 162 -24.89 12.36 2.90
CA PHE A 162 -25.10 13.66 2.24
C PHE A 162 -26.45 14.35 2.52
N LEU A 163 -27.46 13.59 2.98
CA LEU A 163 -28.75 14.12 3.44
C LEU A 163 -28.75 14.72 4.85
N GLY A 164 -27.70 14.52 5.65
CA GLY A 164 -27.55 15.15 6.96
C GLY A 164 -28.19 14.41 8.16
N TYR A 165 -28.90 13.30 7.95
CA TYR A 165 -29.69 12.66 9.02
C TYR A 165 -29.00 11.50 9.75
N ARG A 166 -27.97 10.90 9.16
CA ARG A 166 -27.35 9.66 9.65
C ARG A 166 -25.88 9.56 9.28
N ASP A 167 -25.16 8.67 9.94
CA ASP A 167 -23.85 8.19 9.49
C ASP A 167 -23.98 7.39 8.18
N PHE A 168 -22.85 7.09 7.55
CA PHE A 168 -22.80 6.10 6.47
C PHE A 168 -22.99 4.67 7.03
N THR A 169 -23.61 3.79 6.26
CA THR A 169 -23.59 2.34 6.49
C THR A 169 -22.16 1.82 6.39
N ARG A 170 -21.89 0.62 6.94
CA ARG A 170 -20.56 0.00 6.83
C ARG A 170 -20.18 -0.24 5.37
N ARG A 171 -21.16 -0.58 4.52
CA ARG A 171 -20.95 -0.74 3.08
C ARG A 171 -20.61 0.56 2.38
N GLU A 172 -21.31 1.64 2.70
CA GLU A 172 -21.02 2.98 2.16
C GLU A 172 -19.61 3.41 2.57
N TYR A 173 -19.20 3.22 3.83
CA TYR A 173 -17.83 3.48 4.26
C TYR A 173 -16.80 2.63 3.50
N ALA A 174 -17.04 1.33 3.33
CA ALA A 174 -16.14 0.44 2.59
C ALA A 174 -15.96 0.89 1.14
N THR A 175 -17.07 1.22 0.48
CA THR A 175 -17.08 1.67 -0.92
C THR A 175 -16.35 3.02 -1.07
N LEU A 176 -16.58 3.95 -0.14
CA LEU A 176 -15.86 5.23 -0.11
C LEU A 176 -14.37 5.09 0.24
N GLN A 177 -14.00 4.01 0.93
CA GLN A 177 -12.62 3.63 1.20
C GLN A 177 -11.99 2.84 0.02
N GLY A 178 -12.70 2.71 -1.10
CA GLY A 178 -12.17 2.10 -2.32
C GLY A 178 -12.20 0.57 -2.34
N PHE A 179 -12.97 -0.06 -1.46
CA PHE A 179 -13.22 -1.50 -1.52
C PHE A 179 -14.26 -1.85 -2.60
N PRO A 180 -14.17 -3.04 -3.21
CA PRO A 180 -15.27 -3.65 -3.95
C PRO A 180 -16.59 -3.66 -3.17
N VAL A 181 -17.71 -3.44 -3.86
CA VAL A 181 -19.04 -3.30 -3.23
C VAL A 181 -19.43 -4.54 -2.44
N LYS A 182 -18.98 -5.74 -2.79
CA LYS A 182 -19.32 -6.95 -2.03
C LYS A 182 -18.18 -7.50 -1.20
N TYR A 183 -17.13 -6.71 -0.98
CA TYR A 183 -15.99 -7.16 -0.19
C TYR A 183 -16.43 -7.65 1.21
N PRO A 184 -16.07 -8.88 1.61
CA PRO A 184 -16.47 -9.44 2.89
C PRO A 184 -15.63 -8.83 4.02
N PHE A 185 -16.28 -8.47 5.13
CA PHE A 185 -15.59 -8.07 6.36
C PHE A 185 -16.04 -8.96 7.51
N LYS A 186 -15.15 -9.20 8.47
CA LYS A 186 -15.58 -9.84 9.72
C LYS A 186 -16.57 -8.93 10.43
N GLN A 187 -17.72 -9.49 10.84
CA GLN A 187 -18.85 -8.70 11.39
C GLN A 187 -18.42 -7.84 12.59
N ASN A 188 -17.57 -8.40 13.46
CA ASN A 188 -16.99 -7.70 14.59
C ASN A 188 -15.81 -6.83 14.13
N GLY A 189 -15.89 -5.53 14.39
CA GLY A 189 -14.82 -4.59 14.06
C GLY A 189 -14.72 -4.19 12.59
N ALA A 190 -15.73 -4.48 11.75
CA ALA A 190 -15.74 -4.10 10.33
C ALA A 190 -15.41 -2.62 10.10
N LYS A 191 -16.00 -1.70 10.89
CA LYS A 191 -15.73 -0.24 10.78
C LYS A 191 -14.24 0.08 11.03
N LYS A 192 -13.61 -0.62 11.98
CA LYS A 192 -12.16 -0.48 12.29
C LYS A 192 -11.30 -1.03 11.15
N GLN A 193 -11.66 -2.19 10.59
CA GLN A 193 -10.99 -2.78 9.43
C GLN A 193 -11.03 -1.82 8.23
N ILE A 194 -12.20 -1.27 7.91
CA ILE A 194 -12.39 -0.30 6.84
C ILE A 194 -11.53 0.95 7.07
N GLY A 195 -11.64 1.58 8.23
CA GLY A 195 -10.92 2.84 8.51
C GLY A 195 -9.39 2.72 8.48
N ASN A 196 -8.87 1.59 8.97
CA ASN A 196 -7.43 1.31 9.00
C ASN A 196 -6.86 0.89 7.65
N ALA A 197 -7.65 0.25 6.80
CA ALA A 197 -7.17 -0.26 5.53
C ALA A 197 -6.52 0.83 4.67
N PHE A 198 -5.46 0.45 3.96
CA PHE A 198 -4.98 1.21 2.83
C PHE A 198 -5.88 0.88 1.62
N PRO A 199 -6.44 1.89 0.92
CA PRO A 199 -7.49 1.66 -0.07
C PRO A 199 -7.11 0.70 -1.20
N PRO A 200 -7.87 -0.38 -1.45
CA PRO A 200 -7.55 -1.35 -2.50
C PRO A 200 -7.46 -0.74 -3.90
N CYS A 201 -8.33 0.22 -4.24
CA CYS A 201 -8.28 0.90 -5.52
C CYS A 201 -6.96 1.65 -5.75
N VAL A 202 -6.34 2.16 -4.68
CA VAL A 202 -5.04 2.83 -4.71
C VAL A 202 -3.92 1.81 -4.79
N VAL A 203 -4.00 0.72 -4.02
CA VAL A 203 -3.03 -0.38 -4.08
C VAL A 203 -2.94 -0.92 -5.50
N LYS A 204 -4.07 -1.09 -6.19
CA LYS A 204 -4.11 -1.50 -7.60
C LYS A 204 -3.27 -0.58 -8.48
N VAL A 205 -3.44 0.74 -8.39
CA VAL A 205 -2.65 1.71 -9.16
C VAL A 205 -1.15 1.60 -8.86
N LEU A 206 -0.78 1.56 -7.57
CA LEU A 206 0.61 1.49 -7.16
C LEU A 206 1.29 0.19 -7.60
N MET A 207 0.64 -0.96 -7.38
CA MET A 207 1.22 -2.27 -7.67
C MET A 207 1.26 -2.56 -9.17
N MET A 208 0.27 -2.11 -9.94
CA MET A 208 0.31 -2.22 -11.41
C MET A 208 1.49 -1.41 -11.98
N HIS A 209 1.72 -0.20 -11.47
CA HIS A 209 2.85 0.63 -11.88
C HIS A 209 4.20 -0.03 -11.54
N ILE A 210 4.36 -0.57 -10.33
CA ILE A 210 5.59 -1.27 -9.93
C ILE A 210 5.81 -2.52 -10.79
N ARG A 211 4.75 -3.28 -11.07
CA ARG A 211 4.82 -4.45 -11.96
C ARG A 211 5.30 -4.04 -13.35
N GLN A 212 4.67 -3.04 -13.98
CA GLN A 212 5.05 -2.55 -15.31
C GLN A 212 6.48 -2.04 -15.34
N TRP A 213 6.94 -1.38 -14.27
CA TRP A 213 8.32 -0.96 -14.13
C TRP A 213 9.28 -2.15 -14.13
N LEU A 214 8.98 -3.18 -13.33
CA LEU A 214 9.82 -4.39 -13.24
C LEU A 214 9.85 -5.15 -14.58
N GLU A 215 8.69 -5.33 -15.23
CA GLU A 215 8.61 -5.96 -16.55
C GLU A 215 9.46 -5.20 -17.58
N HIS A 216 9.45 -3.87 -17.53
CA HIS A 216 10.27 -3.03 -18.41
C HIS A 216 11.78 -3.19 -18.12
N VAL A 217 12.18 -3.14 -16.86
CA VAL A 217 13.59 -3.32 -16.44
C VAL A 217 14.11 -4.70 -16.84
N ASP A 218 13.28 -5.72 -16.66
CA ASP A 218 13.60 -7.12 -16.98
C ASP A 218 13.51 -7.44 -18.48
N GLN A 219 13.06 -6.48 -19.30
CA GLN A 219 12.83 -6.66 -20.74
C GLN A 219 11.87 -7.82 -21.06
N VAL A 220 10.92 -8.07 -20.15
CA VAL A 220 9.88 -9.09 -20.33
C VAL A 220 8.86 -8.56 -21.33
N GLN A 221 8.70 -9.26 -22.45
CA GLN A 221 7.58 -8.99 -23.34
C GLN A 221 6.35 -9.75 -22.85
N PRO A 222 5.17 -9.11 -22.84
CA PRO A 222 3.95 -9.84 -22.56
C PRO A 222 3.74 -10.90 -23.64
N ASN A 223 3.82 -12.18 -23.26
CA ASN A 223 3.36 -13.26 -24.11
C ASN A 223 1.87 -13.01 -24.43
N GLY A 224 1.48 -13.28 -25.68
CA GLY A 224 0.26 -12.80 -26.34
C GLY A 224 -1.01 -12.71 -25.49
N GLU A 225 -1.80 -11.67 -25.79
CA GLU A 225 -3.11 -11.36 -25.20
C GLU A 225 -3.11 -11.45 -23.66
N ILE A 226 -2.56 -10.42 -23.00
CA ILE A 226 -3.04 -10.07 -21.66
C ILE A 226 -4.53 -9.79 -21.83
N ASP A 227 -5.35 -10.73 -21.37
CA ASP A 227 -6.80 -10.59 -21.32
C ASP A 227 -7.16 -9.46 -20.33
N GLU A 228 -7.04 -8.21 -20.77
CA GLU A 228 -7.45 -7.01 -20.02
C GLU A 228 -8.90 -7.17 -19.51
N MET A 229 -9.72 -7.97 -20.23
CA MET A 229 -11.10 -8.31 -19.92
C MET A 229 -11.23 -9.16 -18.63
N ARG A 230 -10.25 -10.02 -18.31
CA ARG A 230 -10.26 -10.86 -17.11
C ARG A 230 -10.08 -10.05 -15.83
N TRP A 231 -9.42 -8.88 -15.91
CA TRP A 231 -9.16 -8.03 -14.74
C TRP A 231 -10.24 -6.96 -14.51
N GLU A 232 -10.92 -6.48 -15.56
CA GLU A 232 -12.14 -5.67 -15.39
C GLU A 232 -13.26 -6.47 -14.72
N SER A 233 -13.35 -7.78 -15.00
CA SER A 233 -14.29 -8.68 -14.34
C SER A 233 -13.90 -9.04 -12.90
N ALA A 234 -12.67 -8.76 -12.48
CA ALA A 234 -12.16 -9.00 -11.13
C ALA A 234 -12.50 -7.87 -10.14
N GLU A 235 -13.37 -6.92 -10.52
CA GLU A 235 -13.89 -5.87 -9.63
C GLU A 235 -14.66 -6.42 -8.42
N ASP A 236 -14.99 -7.71 -8.36
CA ASP A 236 -15.87 -8.26 -7.32
C ASP A 236 -15.21 -9.11 -6.22
N VAL A 237 -13.99 -9.61 -6.34
CA VAL A 237 -13.38 -10.38 -5.23
C VAL A 237 -11.85 -10.33 -5.22
N ILE A 238 -11.27 -9.63 -4.23
CA ILE A 238 -9.89 -9.90 -3.81
C ILE A 238 -9.97 -11.12 -2.87
N VAL A 239 -9.80 -12.32 -3.43
CA VAL A 239 -9.53 -13.52 -2.64
C VAL A 239 -8.03 -13.51 -2.37
N ILE A 240 -7.62 -13.40 -1.11
CA ILE A 240 -6.26 -13.78 -0.71
C ILE A 240 -6.29 -15.30 -0.63
N PRO A 241 -5.59 -16.04 -1.51
CA PRO A 241 -5.54 -17.49 -1.41
C PRO A 241 -4.79 -17.84 -0.13
N ASP A 242 -5.39 -18.66 0.73
CA ASP A 242 -4.75 -19.17 1.95
C ASP A 242 -3.85 -20.40 1.69
N ASP A 243 -3.40 -20.63 0.45
CA ASP A 243 -2.71 -21.88 0.11
C ASP A 243 -1.48 -21.65 -0.78
N TYR A 244 -0.31 -21.97 -0.22
CA TYR A 244 0.92 -22.22 -0.98
C TYR A 244 0.80 -23.61 -1.61
N GLY A 245 -0.01 -23.71 -2.66
CA GLY A 245 -0.06 -24.90 -3.50
C GLY A 245 1.02 -24.83 -4.57
N GLU A 246 1.93 -25.80 -4.56
CA GLU A 246 2.86 -26.08 -5.67
C GLU A 246 2.07 -26.18 -6.98
N GLY A 247 2.33 -25.23 -7.88
CA GLY A 247 1.82 -25.21 -9.24
C GLY A 247 2.92 -24.69 -10.14
N ASP A 248 3.69 -25.63 -10.70
CA ASP A 248 4.73 -25.35 -11.68
C ASP A 248 4.10 -24.79 -12.97
N GLU A 249 4.04 -23.47 -13.10
CA GLU A 249 3.99 -22.84 -14.41
C GLU A 249 5.43 -22.54 -14.83
N GLU A 250 5.96 -23.30 -15.80
CA GLU A 250 7.27 -23.07 -16.41
C GLU A 250 7.31 -21.69 -17.08
N VAL A 251 7.80 -20.69 -16.35
CA VAL A 251 8.22 -19.41 -16.93
C VAL A 251 9.56 -19.65 -17.61
N GLN A 252 9.56 -19.65 -18.94
CA GLN A 252 10.77 -19.85 -19.73
C GLN A 252 11.71 -18.64 -19.60
N TYR A 253 12.70 -18.74 -18.73
CA TYR A 253 13.77 -17.75 -18.55
C TYR A 253 14.69 -17.76 -19.77
N LEU A 254 14.52 -16.81 -20.69
CA LEU A 254 15.47 -16.58 -21.77
C LEU A 254 16.66 -15.79 -21.20
N GLY A 255 17.68 -16.52 -20.77
CA GLY A 255 18.90 -15.95 -20.17
C GLY A 255 19.55 -14.85 -21.02
N LEU A 256 20.31 -13.99 -20.34
CA LEU A 256 21.13 -12.95 -20.94
C LEU A 256 22.10 -13.58 -21.96
N ASN A 257 21.77 -13.48 -23.25
CA ASN A 257 22.77 -13.61 -24.30
C ASN A 257 23.47 -12.25 -24.41
N PRO A 258 24.75 -12.14 -24.05
CA PRO A 258 25.52 -10.95 -24.39
C PRO A 258 25.57 -10.87 -25.91
N LEU A 259 25.12 -9.76 -26.48
CA LEU A 259 25.34 -9.45 -27.89
C LEU A 259 26.85 -9.40 -28.13
N THR A 260 27.39 -10.48 -28.70
CA THR A 260 28.78 -10.54 -29.17
C THR A 260 28.95 -9.57 -30.33
N SER A 261 29.71 -8.51 -30.12
CA SER A 261 30.30 -7.72 -31.20
C SER A 261 31.48 -8.48 -31.81
N PRO A 262 31.75 -8.30 -33.12
CA PRO A 262 32.57 -9.23 -33.89
C PRO A 262 34.08 -9.11 -33.60
N SER A 263 34.67 -10.29 -33.47
CA SER A 263 36.09 -10.68 -33.54
C SER A 263 37.15 -9.60 -33.84
N SER A 264 38.15 -9.53 -32.97
CA SER A 264 39.54 -9.38 -33.39
C SER A 264 40.43 -10.37 -32.65
N GLN A 265 41.23 -11.11 -33.42
CA GLN A 265 42.18 -12.11 -32.97
C GLN A 265 43.38 -11.43 -32.30
N SER A 266 43.85 -11.97 -31.16
CA SER A 266 45.29 -12.05 -30.91
C SER A 266 45.61 -13.16 -29.89
N SER A 267 46.71 -13.84 -30.19
CA SER A 267 47.34 -14.97 -29.51
C SER A 267 48.14 -14.55 -28.28
N GLY A 268 48.22 -15.40 -27.24
CA GLY A 268 49.17 -15.20 -26.14
C GLY A 268 49.16 -16.27 -25.03
N THR A 269 50.18 -17.12 -25.07
CA THR A 269 50.72 -18.13 -24.14
C THR A 269 50.66 -17.93 -22.60
N SER A 270 50.29 -19.03 -21.89
CA SER A 270 50.86 -19.66 -20.67
C SER A 270 51.39 -18.88 -19.44
N ARG A 271 50.91 -19.25 -18.23
CA ARG A 271 51.65 -19.76 -17.01
C ARG A 271 51.09 -19.28 -15.65
N GLY A 272 51.12 -20.19 -14.66
CA GLY A 272 51.28 -19.93 -13.20
C GLY A 272 49.98 -19.76 -12.39
N SER A 273 49.67 -20.62 -11.41
CA SER A 273 50.03 -20.54 -9.96
C SER A 273 49.10 -19.57 -9.21
N ASP A 274 48.55 -19.75 -8.01
CA ASP A 274 48.56 -20.70 -6.88
C ASP A 274 47.33 -20.25 -6.02
N ASP A 275 46.51 -21.13 -5.46
CA ASP A 275 46.43 -21.52 -4.03
C ASP A 275 45.27 -20.91 -3.22
N CYS A 276 44.59 -21.81 -2.48
CA CYS A 276 44.00 -21.74 -1.11
C CYS A 276 43.23 -20.47 -0.66
N TRP A 277 42.12 -20.57 0.08
CA TRP A 277 42.07 -21.14 1.43
C TRP A 277 40.76 -21.86 1.74
N ASP A 278 40.94 -23.07 2.24
CA ASP A 278 39.98 -23.90 2.95
C ASP A 278 39.81 -23.43 4.41
N SER A 279 38.61 -23.69 4.95
CA SER A 279 38.30 -24.14 6.31
C SER A 279 38.84 -23.38 7.54
N MET A 280 37.91 -22.91 8.38
CA MET A 280 38.08 -22.87 9.84
C MET A 280 36.75 -23.20 10.54
N ASP A 281 36.66 -24.44 11.02
CA ASP A 281 35.90 -24.82 12.21
C ASP A 281 36.70 -24.40 13.46
N VAL A 282 36.04 -23.84 14.48
CA VAL A 282 36.42 -24.00 15.91
C VAL A 282 35.17 -23.78 16.79
N ASP A 283 34.65 -24.92 17.25
CA ASP A 283 34.30 -25.30 18.63
C ASP A 283 33.26 -24.58 19.51
N ASP A 284 32.61 -25.52 20.20
CA ASP A 284 31.56 -25.60 21.20
C ASP A 284 32.03 -25.16 22.62
N ASP A 285 31.09 -25.13 23.57
CA ASP A 285 31.16 -24.92 25.04
C ASP A 285 30.30 -23.71 25.47
N GLY A 286 29.19 -23.77 26.22
CA GLY A 286 28.63 -24.79 27.10
C GLY A 286 28.46 -24.23 28.53
N TRP A 287 27.22 -23.91 28.97
CA TRP A 287 26.71 -23.79 30.38
C TRP A 287 25.49 -22.83 30.46
N TRP A 288 24.37 -23.01 31.17
CA TRP A 288 23.57 -24.06 31.86
C TRP A 288 22.12 -23.48 31.81
N GLY A 289 21.00 -24.21 31.71
CA GLY A 289 20.50 -25.22 32.62
C GLY A 289 19.72 -24.63 33.82
N HIS A 290 18.39 -24.41 33.70
CA HIS A 290 17.32 -24.95 34.56
C HIS A 290 15.96 -24.18 34.53
N GLN A 291 14.92 -24.97 34.25
CA GLN A 291 13.50 -24.99 34.68
C GLN A 291 12.83 -23.76 35.36
N GLY A 292 11.60 -23.45 34.92
CA GLY A 292 10.62 -22.72 35.71
C GLY A 292 9.38 -22.25 34.92
N GLU A 293 8.32 -23.04 34.97
CA GLU A 293 6.88 -22.68 35.02
C GLU A 293 6.29 -21.57 34.10
N SER A 294 5.31 -21.98 33.30
CA SER A 294 4.22 -21.11 32.80
C SER A 294 3.27 -20.73 33.93
N PRO A 295 2.69 -19.52 33.90
CA PRO A 295 1.25 -19.51 33.60
C PRO A 295 0.79 -18.35 32.68
N GLU A 296 -0.16 -18.73 31.82
CA GLU A 296 -1.36 -18.02 31.35
C GLU A 296 -1.47 -16.49 31.52
N GLY A 297 -1.83 -15.82 30.41
CA GLY A 297 -2.60 -14.57 30.47
C GLY A 297 -2.03 -13.37 29.72
N PHE A 298 -1.82 -13.47 28.40
CA PHE A 298 -1.56 -12.29 27.57
C PHE A 298 -2.79 -11.88 26.75
N GLY A 299 -3.69 -11.15 27.41
CA GLY A 299 -4.59 -10.21 26.75
C GLY A 299 -3.88 -8.88 26.58
N PHE A 300 -3.35 -8.58 25.40
CA PHE A 300 -2.85 -7.24 25.08
C PHE A 300 -3.92 -6.45 24.32
N GLU A 301 -4.73 -5.75 25.11
CA GLU A 301 -5.59 -4.67 24.66
C GLU A 301 -4.75 -3.38 24.60
N PHE A 302 -4.49 -2.86 23.40
CA PHE A 302 -3.99 -1.49 23.25
C PHE A 302 -5.08 -0.60 22.65
N ALA A 303 -5.75 0.12 23.55
CA ALA A 303 -6.58 1.28 23.28
C ALA A 303 -5.69 2.48 22.94
N PHE A 304 -5.98 3.15 21.83
CA PHE A 304 -5.50 4.53 21.61
C PHE A 304 -6.62 5.47 22.03
N GLY A 305 -6.36 6.21 23.12
CA GLY A 305 -7.20 7.30 23.58
C GLY A 305 -7.14 8.51 22.63
N CYS A 306 -8.30 9.12 22.42
CA CYS A 306 -8.45 10.49 21.94
C CYS A 306 -7.67 11.46 22.84
N ILE A 307 -6.90 12.36 22.24
CA ILE A 307 -6.64 13.68 22.82
C ILE A 307 -6.80 14.71 21.71
N ASP A 308 -7.60 15.72 22.03
CA ASP A 308 -8.07 16.82 21.19
C ASP A 308 -6.94 17.59 20.53
N ALA A 309 -7.18 17.95 19.27
CA ALA A 309 -6.37 18.87 18.51
C ALA A 309 -6.77 20.30 18.90
N ASP A 310 -5.88 21.02 19.55
CA ASP A 310 -5.96 22.48 19.57
C ASP A 310 -5.14 23.06 18.41
N GLN A 311 -5.78 23.96 17.67
CA GLN A 311 -5.25 24.61 16.48
C GLN A 311 -4.38 25.79 16.88
N SER A 312 -3.12 25.82 16.45
CA SER A 312 -2.48 27.06 15.95
C SER A 312 -1.05 26.77 15.47
N ASP A 313 -0.78 27.25 14.27
CA ASP A 313 0.52 27.62 13.70
C ASP A 313 1.62 26.55 13.63
N CYS A 314 1.54 25.73 12.58
CA CYS A 314 2.71 25.23 11.86
C CYS A 314 2.34 25.09 10.37
N ILE A 315 2.58 26.14 9.58
CA ILE A 315 2.51 26.08 8.12
C ILE A 315 3.72 25.26 7.63
N ILE A 316 3.58 23.94 7.66
CA ILE A 316 4.38 23.06 6.81
C ILE A 316 3.75 23.14 5.43
N ASN A 317 4.50 23.64 4.46
CA ASN A 317 4.04 23.87 3.10
C ASN A 317 3.35 22.60 2.53
N PRO A 318 2.14 22.67 1.93
CA PRO A 318 1.34 21.48 1.59
C PRO A 318 1.81 20.71 0.35
N THR A 319 2.93 21.09 -0.28
CA THR A 319 3.46 20.41 -1.46
C THR A 319 4.22 19.16 -0.98
N GLY A 320 3.78 17.94 -1.30
CA GLY A 320 3.91 17.37 -2.63
C GLY A 320 5.36 17.03 -3.02
N ILE A 321 6.34 17.45 -2.22
CA ILE A 321 7.77 17.29 -2.51
C ILE A 321 8.12 15.82 -2.35
N GLU A 322 8.48 15.23 -3.48
CA GLU A 322 9.08 13.92 -3.54
C GLU A 322 10.50 13.98 -2.99
N ARG A 323 10.85 13.03 -2.13
CA ARG A 323 12.21 12.88 -1.61
C ARG A 323 12.78 11.56 -2.09
N VAL A 324 14.06 11.58 -2.45
CA VAL A 324 14.77 10.44 -3.01
C VAL A 324 16.15 10.37 -2.35
N ILE A 325 16.53 9.17 -1.91
CA ILE A 325 17.91 8.79 -1.64
C ILE A 325 18.21 7.68 -2.64
N ASP A 326 19.04 8.01 -3.63
CA ASP A 326 19.44 7.05 -4.65
C ASP A 326 20.89 6.65 -4.40
N LEU A 327 21.10 5.37 -4.15
CA LEU A 327 22.40 4.75 -3.90
C LEU A 327 22.88 3.94 -5.11
N THR A 328 22.14 3.95 -6.24
CA THR A 328 22.62 3.32 -7.47
C THR A 328 23.85 4.10 -7.98
N GLY A 329 25.03 3.48 -7.92
CA GLY A 329 26.30 4.09 -8.35
C GLY A 329 27.24 4.55 -7.23
N VAL A 330 26.97 4.19 -5.98
CA VAL A 330 27.93 4.32 -4.89
C VAL A 330 28.72 3.01 -4.81
N ASP A 331 29.82 2.93 -5.55
CA ASP A 331 30.81 1.83 -5.50
C ASP A 331 31.69 1.90 -4.24
#